data_AF-A0A5N9AX45-F1
#
_entry.id   AF-A0A5N9AX45-F1
#
_cell.length_a   1.000
_cell.length_b   1.000
_cell.length_c   1.000
_cell.angle_alpha   90.00
_cell.angle_beta   90.00
_cell.angle_gamma   90.00
#
_symmetry.space_group_name_H-M   'P 1'
#
loop_
_entity.id
_entity.type
_entity.pdbx_description
1 polymer ?
#
loop_
_entity_poly.entity_id
_entity_poly.type
_entity_poly.pdbx_seq_one_letter_code
_entity_poly.pdbx_strand_id
1 'polypeptide(L)'
;MDILGESKLNDNSWDFLTHAEGPKGKIEFTHEQLISEPSGNLFAQSQNTGMGWDPKKLWGTQFMILSTLGGMRSDDGEPIALGHHTGHFELGMLIETVANQI
;
A
#
# COMPACT_ATOMS: atom_id res chain seq x y z
N MET A 1 5.75 25.16 -3.81
CA MET A 1 5.17 23.90 -4.29
C MET A 1 3.74 23.92 -3.83
N ASP A 2 2.82 24.14 -4.77
CA ASP A 2 1.40 24.14 -4.45
C ASP A 2 0.96 22.68 -4.31
N ILE A 3 0.55 22.29 -3.10
CA ILE A 3 0.29 20.89 -2.73
C ILE A 3 -0.93 20.34 -3.49
N LEU A 4 -1.79 21.22 -4.01
CA LEU A 4 -3.10 20.83 -4.57
C LEU A 4 -3.17 20.93 -6.10
N GLY A 5 -2.38 21.78 -6.77
CA GLY A 5 -2.54 21.96 -8.22
C GLY A 5 -1.85 23.18 -8.81
N GLU A 6 -1.99 23.36 -10.12
CA GLU A 6 -1.36 24.48 -10.84
C GLU A 6 -2.17 25.79 -10.79
N SER A 7 -3.48 25.74 -10.46
CA SER A 7 -4.33 26.92 -10.26
C SER A 7 -5.75 26.57 -9.79
N LYS A 8 -6.37 27.49 -9.04
CA LYS A 8 -7.82 27.49 -8.75
C LYS A 8 -8.60 27.79 -10.04
N LEU A 9 -9.67 27.05 -10.31
CA LEU A 9 -10.48 27.26 -11.51
C LEU A 9 -11.34 28.53 -11.43
N ASN A 10 -11.77 28.94 -10.22
CA ASN A 10 -12.30 30.28 -9.93
C ASN A 10 -12.24 30.59 -8.41
N ASP A 11 -12.38 31.86 -8.02
CA ASP A 11 -12.20 32.30 -6.63
C ASP A 11 -13.23 31.71 -5.63
N ASN A 12 -14.43 31.41 -6.11
CA ASN A 12 -15.57 30.93 -5.30
C ASN A 12 -15.80 29.41 -5.44
N SER A 13 -14.87 28.67 -6.04
CA SER A 13 -14.94 27.22 -6.20
C SER A 13 -13.82 26.53 -5.43
N TRP A 14 -14.11 25.29 -5.02
CA TRP A 14 -13.13 24.34 -4.49
C TRP A 14 -12.51 23.47 -5.59
N ASP A 15 -12.81 23.75 -6.86
CA ASP A 15 -12.23 23.04 -7.99
C ASP A 15 -10.82 23.56 -8.30
N PHE A 16 -9.88 22.63 -8.48
CA PHE A 16 -8.50 22.91 -8.84
C PHE A 16 -8.01 21.92 -9.89
N LEU A 17 -7.03 22.35 -10.70
CA LEU A 17 -6.38 21.48 -11.67
C LEU A 17 -5.33 20.62 -10.97
N THR A 18 -5.57 19.31 -10.87
CA THR A 18 -4.56 18.36 -10.40
C THR A 18 -3.46 18.19 -11.45
N HIS A 19 -2.22 17.99 -11.01
CA HIS A 19 -1.08 17.76 -11.91
C HIS A 19 -1.16 16.42 -12.67
N ALA A 20 -1.98 15.49 -12.19
CA ALA A 20 -2.20 14.18 -12.79
C ALA A 20 -3.60 13.67 -12.45
N GLU A 21 -4.08 12.68 -13.21
CA GLU A 21 -5.27 11.93 -12.80
C GLU A 21 -4.99 11.11 -11.53
N GLY A 22 -5.90 11.16 -10.57
CA GLY A 22 -5.83 10.31 -9.38
C GLY A 22 -6.17 8.83 -9.70
N PRO A 23 -5.84 7.91 -8.78
CA PRO A 23 -6.28 6.51 -8.87
C PRO A 23 -7.80 6.44 -9.05
N LYS A 24 -8.27 5.62 -10.00
CA LYS A 24 -9.70 5.45 -10.24
C LYS A 24 -10.32 4.54 -9.16
N GLY A 25 -11.56 4.83 -8.79
CA GLY A 25 -12.34 4.03 -7.84
C GLY A 25 -12.69 4.81 -6.58
N LYS A 26 -13.28 4.09 -5.61
CA LYS A 26 -13.60 4.61 -4.28
C LYS A 26 -13.49 3.51 -3.25
N ILE A 27 -13.11 3.87 -2.04
CA ILE A 27 -13.24 3.00 -0.87
C ILE A 27 -14.62 3.24 -0.30
N GLU A 28 -15.44 2.19 -0.23
CA GLU A 28 -16.82 2.26 0.24
C GLU A 28 -16.87 2.26 1.77
N PHE A 29 -16.33 3.30 2.41
CA PHE A 29 -16.49 3.48 3.86
C PHE A 29 -17.95 3.74 4.20
N THR A 30 -18.43 3.14 5.29
CA THR A 30 -19.75 3.47 5.82
C THR A 30 -19.69 4.80 6.58
N HIS A 31 -20.83 5.48 6.69
CA HIS A 31 -20.92 6.72 7.48
C HIS A 31 -20.48 6.51 8.93
N GLU A 32 -20.85 5.37 9.51
CA GLU A 32 -20.47 5.02 10.87
C GLU A 32 -18.96 4.84 11.01
N GLN A 33 -18.32 4.13 10.08
CA GLN A 33 -16.85 4.00 10.06
C GLN A 33 -16.15 5.35 10.03
N LEU A 34 -16.64 6.29 9.21
CA LEU A 34 -16.04 7.62 9.12
C LEU A 34 -16.17 8.44 10.42
N ILE A 35 -17.18 8.17 11.24
CA ILE A 35 -17.43 8.87 12.51
C ILE A 35 -16.71 8.19 13.67
N SER A 36 -16.76 6.86 13.74
CA SER A 36 -16.39 6.10 14.93
C SER A 36 -15.00 5.48 14.87
N GLU A 37 -14.46 5.20 13.68
CA GLU A 37 -13.15 4.56 13.58
C GLU A 37 -12.02 5.53 13.94
N PRO A 38 -10.97 5.03 14.61
CA PRO A 38 -9.72 5.77 14.73
C PRO A 38 -9.21 6.19 13.34
N SER A 39 -8.72 7.42 13.23
CA SER A 39 -8.18 7.94 11.98
C SER A 39 -7.06 7.06 11.40
N GLY A 40 -6.27 6.42 12.26
CA GLY A 40 -5.24 5.46 11.86
C GLY A 40 -5.77 4.26 11.10
N ASN A 41 -6.98 3.77 11.44
CA ASN A 41 -7.62 2.66 10.72
C ASN A 41 -8.01 3.10 9.31
N LEU A 42 -8.74 4.22 9.19
CA LEU A 42 -9.17 4.76 7.90
C LEU A 42 -7.98 5.11 7.00
N PHE A 43 -6.94 5.71 7.58
CA PHE A 43 -5.71 6.03 6.85
C PHE A 43 -5.01 4.76 6.36
N ALA A 44 -4.83 3.75 7.21
CA ALA A 44 -4.22 2.48 6.81
C ALA A 44 -4.99 1.82 5.66
N GLN A 45 -6.33 1.85 5.67
CA GLN A 45 -7.13 1.33 4.56
C GLN A 45 -6.92 2.10 3.24
N SER A 46 -6.83 3.43 3.32
CA SER A 46 -6.53 4.26 2.16
C SER A 46 -5.14 3.97 1.58
N GLN A 47 -4.15 3.75 2.45
CA GLN A 47 -2.79 3.42 2.06
C GLN A 47 -2.68 2.01 1.47
N ASN A 48 -3.34 1.01 2.06
CA ASN A 48 -3.41 -0.35 1.52
C ASN A 48 -3.99 -0.38 0.10
N THR A 49 -5.05 0.39 -0.13
CA THR A 49 -5.62 0.56 -1.48
C THR A 49 -4.64 1.22 -2.44
N GLY A 50 -3.93 2.26 -1.97
CA GLY A 50 -2.88 2.92 -2.74
C GLY A 50 -1.70 2.00 -3.11
N MET A 51 -1.43 0.97 -2.31
CA MET A 51 -0.46 -0.08 -2.60
C MET A 51 -1.00 -1.18 -3.53
N GLY A 52 -2.25 -1.07 -4.00
CA GLY A 52 -2.87 -2.00 -4.95
C GLY A 52 -3.74 -3.10 -4.32
N TRP A 53 -4.02 -3.02 -3.02
CA TRP A 53 -4.92 -3.98 -2.37
C TRP A 53 -6.38 -3.79 -2.81
N ASP A 54 -7.13 -4.90 -2.86
CA ASP A 54 -8.56 -4.88 -3.22
C ASP A 54 -9.36 -4.14 -2.13
N PRO A 55 -10.06 -3.03 -2.45
CA PRO A 55 -10.88 -2.30 -1.49
C PRO A 55 -11.93 -3.14 -0.77
N LYS A 56 -12.41 -4.22 -1.40
CA LYS A 56 -13.40 -5.12 -0.81
C LYS A 56 -12.84 -5.99 0.32
N LYS A 57 -11.51 -6.09 0.42
CA LYS A 57 -10.81 -6.94 1.41
C LYS A 57 -10.23 -6.14 2.58
N LEU A 58 -10.36 -4.81 2.58
CA LEU A 58 -9.73 -3.92 3.55
C LEU A 58 -10.10 -4.23 5.01
N TRP A 59 -11.36 -4.58 5.26
CA TRP A 59 -11.90 -4.82 6.60
C TRP A 59 -11.75 -6.27 7.09
N GLY A 60 -11.02 -7.12 6.37
CA GLY A 60 -10.67 -8.46 6.83
C GLY A 60 -9.64 -8.43 7.96
N THR A 61 -9.34 -9.59 8.52
CA THR A 61 -8.22 -9.76 9.46
C THR A 61 -6.92 -9.34 8.79
N GLN A 62 -6.13 -8.50 9.46
CA GLN A 62 -4.88 -7.97 8.93
C GLN A 62 -3.69 -8.60 9.63
N PHE A 63 -2.67 -8.97 8.85
CA PHE A 63 -1.40 -9.49 9.35
C PHE A 63 -0.26 -8.65 8.81
N MET A 64 0.77 -8.45 9.63
CA MET A 64 2.01 -7.81 9.21
C MET A 64 3.10 -8.87 9.07
N ILE A 65 3.63 -9.02 7.86
CA ILE A 65 4.81 -9.86 7.61
C ILE A 65 6.04 -8.95 7.63
N LEU A 66 6.93 -9.17 8.60
CA LEU A 66 8.18 -8.44 8.74
C LEU A 66 9.35 -9.34 8.38
N SER A 67 10.29 -8.83 7.59
CA SER A 67 11.46 -9.58 7.14
C SER A 67 12.70 -8.69 7.10
N THR A 68 13.86 -9.30 7.35
CA THR A 68 15.18 -8.71 7.19
C THR A 68 15.80 -9.13 5.85
N LEU A 69 14.98 -9.29 4.79
CA LEU A 69 15.42 -9.69 3.46
C LEU A 69 16.62 -8.83 3.01
N GLY A 70 17.77 -9.48 2.90
CA GLY A 70 19.04 -8.82 2.61
C GLY A 70 19.88 -9.52 1.55
N GLY A 71 19.38 -10.61 0.96
CA GLY A 71 20.00 -11.33 -0.15
C GLY A 71 18.90 -11.88 -1.07
N MET A 72 19.24 -12.14 -2.33
CA MET A 72 18.28 -12.57 -3.35
C MET A 72 18.92 -13.53 -4.33
N ARG A 73 18.18 -14.58 -4.69
CA ARG A 73 18.47 -15.45 -5.83
C ARG A 73 17.49 -15.18 -6.96
N SER A 74 17.94 -15.46 -8.17
CA SER A 74 17.11 -15.58 -9.36
C SER A 74 16.27 -16.87 -9.30
N ASP A 75 15.26 -16.98 -10.17
CA ASP A 75 14.41 -18.16 -10.29
C ASP A 75 15.20 -19.44 -10.63
N ASP A 76 16.39 -19.31 -11.23
CA ASP A 76 17.32 -20.43 -11.51
C ASP A 76 18.26 -20.77 -10.33
N GLY A 77 18.20 -20.02 -9.24
CA GLY A 77 19.00 -20.22 -8.03
C GLY A 77 20.32 -19.45 -7.98
N GLU A 78 20.72 -18.76 -9.06
CA GLU A 78 21.94 -17.94 -9.06
C GLU A 78 21.77 -16.68 -8.20
N PRO A 79 22.83 -16.23 -7.47
CA PRO A 79 22.73 -15.06 -6.63
C PRO A 79 22.60 -13.77 -7.46
N ILE A 80 21.52 -13.02 -7.24
CA ILE A 80 21.34 -11.65 -7.77
C ILE A 80 21.96 -10.63 -6.80
N ALA A 81 21.77 -10.84 -5.49
CA ALA A 81 22.32 -9.98 -4.44
C ALA A 81 22.81 -10.83 -3.26
N LEU A 82 24.05 -10.62 -2.82
CA LEU A 82 24.61 -11.36 -1.70
C LEU A 82 24.00 -10.92 -0.37
N GLY A 83 23.58 -11.88 0.44
CA GLY A 83 23.16 -11.64 1.82
C GLY A 83 24.35 -11.51 2.77
N HIS A 84 24.14 -10.81 3.90
CA HIS A 84 25.12 -10.80 5.00
C HIS A 84 25.36 -12.21 5.60
N HIS A 85 24.31 -13.05 5.64
CA HIS A 85 24.35 -14.46 6.03
C HIS A 85 23.54 -15.29 5.03
N THR A 86 23.85 -16.58 4.92
CA THR A 86 23.22 -17.48 3.94
C THR A 86 21.70 -17.57 4.10
N GLY A 87 21.19 -17.50 5.33
CA GLY A 87 19.74 -17.55 5.59
C GLY A 87 18.93 -16.35 5.08
N HIS A 88 19.58 -15.31 4.55
CA HIS A 88 18.86 -14.19 3.92
C HIS A 88 18.30 -14.52 2.53
N PHE A 89 18.82 -15.56 1.85
CA PHE A 89 18.40 -15.86 0.48
C PHE A 89 16.95 -16.35 0.41
N GLU A 90 16.52 -17.14 1.38
CA GLU A 90 15.20 -17.79 1.36
C GLU A 90 14.09 -16.92 1.97
N LEU A 91 14.44 -15.79 2.60
CA LEU A 91 13.45 -14.93 3.26
C LEU A 91 12.38 -14.38 2.30
N GLY A 92 12.74 -14.07 1.05
CA GLY A 92 11.78 -13.60 0.05
C GLY A 92 10.73 -14.66 -0.27
N MET A 93 11.16 -15.90 -0.49
CA MET A 93 10.28 -17.05 -0.73
C MET A 93 9.38 -17.33 0.47
N LEU A 94 9.89 -17.18 1.69
CA LEU A 94 9.11 -17.38 2.91
C LEU A 94 8.03 -16.29 3.08
N ILE A 95 8.33 -15.03 2.77
CA ILE A 95 7.33 -13.94 2.76
C ILE A 95 6.19 -14.29 1.78
N GLU A 96 6.53 -14.68 0.56
CA GLU A 96 5.55 -15.07 -0.46
C GLU A 96 4.73 -16.28 -0.01
N THR A 97 5.39 -17.30 0.55
CA THR A 97 4.71 -18.52 1.02
C THR A 97 3.70 -18.19 2.12
N VAL A 98 4.09 -17.39 3.12
CA VAL A 98 3.18 -16.99 4.21
C VAL A 98 2.05 -16.11 3.67
N ALA A 99 2.34 -15.15 2.79
CA ALA A 99 1.33 -14.26 2.20
C ALA A 99 0.25 -15.02 1.42
N ASN A 100 0.55 -16.19 0.87
CA ASN A 100 -0.41 -17.04 0.16
C ASN A 100 -1.21 -18.00 1.07
N GLN A 101 -0.87 -18.10 2.37
CA GLN A 101 -1.55 -18.97 3.34
C GLN A 101 -2.47 -18.21 4.29
N ILE A 102 -2.29 -16.88 4.42
CA ILE A 102 -3.10 -15.99 5.25
C ILE A 102 -4.27 -15.40 4.47
#